data_AF-A0A7C6EQ85-F1
#
_entry.id   AF-A0A7C6EQ85-F1
#
_cell.length_a   1.000
_cell.length_b   1.000
_cell.length_c   1.000
_cell.angle_alpha   90.00
_cell.angle_beta   90.00
_cell.angle_gamma   90.00
#
_symmetry.space_group_name_H-M   'P 1'
#
loop_
_entity.id
_entity.type
_entity.pdbx_description
1 polymer ?
#
loop_
_entity_poly.entity_id
_entity_poly.type
_entity_poly.pdbx_seq_one_letter_code
_entity_poly.pdbx_strand_id
1 'polypeptide(L)'
;MIKNPYPGKFIVFDSLDGAGNSTQVKLLADYLNKIGKKTHITKEPTSGLIGGLIKSQLTHDWKSSPECLQLLFSADRAYHLEKEIIPLLKKGVNVISDRYFFSTMAYGNLEIKDLDWLIEINKKFILPDLTFFLKVSPKICIQRIKKDRFEITLFEKEEILKKVWKNYEALAKKFKNIYIISINNNLSPSKFFYVFLHEYAHLLVVQQWGHNLKPHGIEWQETFLKLLYQAIEKNLFHPTIANTIVQQFLKPSVYSRKRDSLILETINKIDNPIILTYVKDLNPGSIFQLKNGLQLKIIEKRRTRYICQDQHSKNKYLVSSFAVVDKIIKKS
;
A
#
# COMPACT_ATOMS: atom_id res chain seq x y z
N MET A 1 11.93 2.52 22.13
CA MET A 1 11.58 1.27 21.42
C MET A 1 12.84 0.45 21.30
N ILE A 2 12.72 -0.86 21.40
CA ILE A 2 13.85 -1.79 21.41
C ILE A 2 14.09 -2.29 19.99
N LYS A 3 15.31 -2.20 19.47
CA LYS A 3 15.62 -2.79 18.15
C LYS A 3 15.35 -4.30 18.19
N ASN A 4 14.74 -4.87 17.15
CA ASN A 4 14.50 -6.31 17.07
C ASN A 4 15.82 -7.10 17.23
N PRO A 5 15.99 -7.90 18.31
CA PRO A 5 17.23 -8.65 18.54
C PRO A 5 17.19 -10.07 17.95
N TYR A 6 16.09 -10.45 17.29
CA TYR A 6 15.83 -11.82 16.87
C TYR A 6 16.16 -12.06 15.38
N PRO A 7 16.38 -13.32 14.98
CA PRO A 7 16.73 -13.63 13.59
C PRO A 7 15.58 -13.37 12.60
N GLY A 8 14.32 -13.63 13.00
CA GLY A 8 13.14 -13.35 12.18
C GLY A 8 12.93 -11.85 11.97
N LYS A 9 12.42 -11.48 10.80
CA LYS A 9 12.10 -10.07 10.48
C LYS A 9 10.72 -9.70 10.95
N PHE A 10 10.59 -8.55 11.60
CA PHE A 10 9.32 -7.98 11.98
C PHE A 10 8.94 -6.82 11.07
N ILE A 11 7.93 -7.03 10.25
CA ILE A 11 7.46 -6.07 9.25
C ILE A 11 6.06 -5.62 9.63
N VAL A 12 5.76 -4.32 9.55
CA VAL A 12 4.45 -3.76 9.88
C VAL A 12 3.87 -3.00 8.71
N PHE A 13 2.57 -3.17 8.49
CA PHE A 13 1.76 -2.32 7.63
C PHE A 13 0.84 -1.47 8.49
N ASP A 14 0.93 -0.16 8.39
CA ASP A 14 0.12 0.74 9.21
C ASP A 14 -0.36 1.94 8.39
N SER A 15 -1.65 2.25 8.44
CA SER A 15 -2.26 3.25 7.57
C SER A 15 -3.62 3.69 8.11
N LEU A 16 -4.26 4.61 7.38
CA LEU A 16 -5.69 4.88 7.52
C LEU A 16 -6.52 3.61 7.32
N ASP A 17 -7.66 3.54 8.00
CA ASP A 17 -8.69 2.54 7.69
C ASP A 17 -9.08 2.61 6.21
N GLY A 18 -9.36 1.46 5.59
CA GLY A 18 -9.69 1.39 4.16
C GLY A 18 -8.49 1.56 3.19
N ALA A 19 -7.26 1.75 3.69
CA ALA A 19 -6.08 1.88 2.82
C ALA A 19 -5.69 0.57 2.12
N GLY A 20 -6.04 -0.58 2.70
CA GLY A 20 -5.78 -1.91 2.14
C GLY A 20 -4.61 -2.68 2.77
N ASN A 21 -4.27 -2.38 4.03
CA ASN A 21 -3.19 -3.06 4.77
C ASN A 21 -3.33 -4.59 4.73
N SER A 22 -4.49 -5.12 5.12
CA SER A 22 -4.71 -6.57 5.22
C SER A 22 -4.46 -7.29 3.88
N THR A 23 -4.81 -6.65 2.76
CA THR A 23 -4.51 -7.15 1.42
C THR A 23 -3.01 -7.20 1.17
N GLN A 24 -2.27 -6.13 1.48
CA GLN A 24 -0.82 -6.09 1.27
C GLN A 24 -0.07 -7.04 2.18
N VAL A 25 -0.50 -7.18 3.45
CA VAL A 25 0.06 -8.15 4.40
C VAL A 25 -0.05 -9.57 3.85
N LYS A 26 -1.23 -9.96 3.38
CA LYS A 26 -1.45 -11.29 2.80
C LYS A 26 -0.60 -11.51 1.55
N LEU A 27 -0.64 -10.57 0.60
CA LEU A 27 0.14 -10.67 -0.64
C LEU A 27 1.65 -10.82 -0.36
N LEU A 28 2.17 -10.06 0.61
CA LEU A 28 3.57 -10.13 0.97
C LEU A 28 3.93 -11.45 1.67
N ALA A 29 3.09 -11.94 2.57
CA ALA A 29 3.33 -13.20 3.26
C ALA A 29 3.32 -14.39 2.29
N ASP A 30 2.34 -14.42 1.39
CA ASP A 30 2.24 -15.45 0.35
C ASP A 30 3.49 -15.44 -0.53
N TYR A 31 3.99 -14.25 -0.89
CA TYR A 31 5.25 -14.09 -1.61
C TYR A 31 6.45 -14.66 -0.85
N LEU A 32 6.66 -14.21 0.40
CA LEU A 32 7.83 -14.60 1.18
C LEU A 32 7.85 -16.11 1.40
N ASN A 33 6.70 -16.72 1.67
CA ASN A 33 6.59 -18.17 1.80
C ASN A 33 6.93 -18.89 0.48
N LYS A 34 6.49 -18.39 -0.68
CA LYS A 34 6.83 -18.97 -2.00
C LYS A 34 8.34 -18.95 -2.31
N ILE A 35 9.08 -17.97 -1.82
CA ILE A 35 10.56 -17.93 -1.95
C ILE A 35 11.29 -18.63 -0.79
N GLY A 36 10.59 -19.45 0.00
CA GLY A 36 11.17 -20.25 1.08
C GLY A 36 11.48 -19.47 2.36
N LYS A 37 10.99 -18.24 2.50
CA LYS A 37 11.12 -17.43 3.72
C LYS A 37 9.88 -17.65 4.59
N LYS A 38 10.00 -18.53 5.60
CA LYS A 38 8.93 -18.81 6.55
C LYS A 38 8.37 -17.51 7.13
N THR A 39 7.10 -17.25 6.88
CA THR A 39 6.46 -15.97 7.20
C THR A 39 5.06 -16.19 7.78
N HIS A 40 4.79 -15.53 8.90
CA HIS A 40 3.53 -15.54 9.62
C HIS A 40 2.86 -14.16 9.54
N ILE A 41 1.54 -14.14 9.41
CA ILE A 41 0.76 -12.90 9.44
C ILE A 41 0.02 -12.76 10.76
N THR A 42 -0.08 -11.53 11.26
CA THR A 42 -0.88 -11.20 12.42
C THR A 42 -1.50 -9.81 12.30
N LYS A 43 -2.31 -9.38 13.26
CA LYS A 43 -2.95 -8.07 13.29
C LYS A 43 -3.24 -7.57 14.70
N GLU A 44 -3.28 -6.25 14.85
CA GLU A 44 -3.78 -5.55 16.04
C GLU A 44 -5.07 -4.75 15.73
N PRO A 45 -6.04 -4.67 16.65
CA PRO A 45 -6.07 -5.38 17.94
C PRO A 45 -6.32 -6.89 17.75
N THR A 46 -5.85 -7.69 18.69
CA THR A 46 -5.98 -9.16 18.63
C THR A 46 -7.43 -9.63 18.77
N SER A 47 -7.68 -10.92 18.62
CA SER A 47 -8.99 -11.54 18.88
C SER A 47 -9.18 -12.00 20.33
N GLY A 48 -8.21 -11.75 21.22
CA GLY A 48 -8.31 -12.09 22.63
C GLY A 48 -9.23 -11.16 23.42
N LEU A 49 -9.29 -11.38 24.74
CA LEU A 49 -10.11 -10.60 25.66
C LEU A 49 -9.86 -9.09 25.56
N ILE A 50 -8.59 -8.67 25.60
CA ILE A 50 -8.21 -7.25 25.55
C ILE A 50 -8.59 -6.64 24.19
N GLY A 51 -8.27 -7.33 23.10
CA GLY A 51 -8.68 -6.93 21.75
C GLY A 51 -10.22 -6.84 21.58
N GLY A 52 -10.98 -7.68 22.29
CA GLY A 52 -12.44 -7.58 22.38
C GLY A 52 -12.92 -6.28 23.02
N LEU A 53 -12.32 -5.87 24.15
CA LEU A 53 -12.63 -4.60 24.82
C LEU A 53 -12.32 -3.39 23.93
N ILE A 54 -11.17 -3.43 23.24
CA ILE A 54 -10.81 -2.39 22.27
C ILE A 54 -11.86 -2.29 21.18
N LYS A 55 -12.27 -3.42 20.58
CA LYS A 55 -13.30 -3.44 19.53
C LYS A 55 -14.63 -2.89 20.02
N SER A 56 -15.06 -3.30 21.21
CA SER A 56 -16.28 -2.79 21.85
C SER A 56 -16.27 -1.26 22.04
N GLN A 57 -15.10 -0.68 22.35
CA GLN A 57 -14.97 0.78 22.39
C GLN A 57 -15.04 1.43 21.00
N LEU A 58 -14.39 0.84 20.01
CA LEU A 58 -14.39 1.35 18.62
C LEU A 58 -15.77 1.28 17.96
N THR A 59 -16.62 0.33 18.38
CA THR A 59 -18.03 0.17 17.95
C THR A 59 -19.03 0.92 18.82
N HIS A 60 -18.57 1.64 19.85
CA HIS A 60 -19.40 2.38 20.81
C HIS A 60 -20.28 1.54 21.74
N ASP A 61 -20.07 0.22 21.81
CA ASP A 61 -20.75 -0.69 22.75
C ASP A 61 -20.25 -0.50 24.19
N TRP A 62 -19.05 0.04 24.36
CA TRP A 62 -18.46 0.39 25.65
C TRP A 62 -17.74 1.74 25.56
N LYS A 63 -17.64 2.45 26.67
CA LYS A 63 -16.98 3.77 26.73
C LYS A 63 -15.94 3.81 27.84
N SER A 64 -14.77 4.36 27.51
CA SER A 64 -13.74 4.73 28.45
C SER A 64 -13.02 6.00 27.98
N SER A 65 -12.07 6.50 28.77
CA SER A 65 -11.27 7.66 28.36
C SER A 65 -10.35 7.33 27.16
N PRO A 66 -9.93 8.32 26.37
CA PRO A 66 -8.93 8.12 25.32
C PRO A 66 -7.63 7.49 25.83
N GLU A 67 -7.18 7.87 27.03
CA GLU A 67 -6.00 7.29 27.69
C GLU A 67 -6.20 5.81 27.99
N CYS A 68 -7.37 5.45 28.54
CA CYS A 68 -7.72 4.05 28.80
C CYS A 68 -7.69 3.22 27.52
N LEU A 69 -8.24 3.73 26.41
CA LEU A 69 -8.18 3.07 25.10
C LEU A 69 -6.73 2.84 24.64
N GLN A 70 -5.85 3.83 24.75
CA GLN A 70 -4.45 3.66 24.34
C GLN A 70 -3.68 2.71 25.25
N LEU A 71 -3.99 2.67 26.55
CA LEU A 71 -3.45 1.68 27.48
C LEU A 71 -3.94 0.27 27.16
N LEU A 72 -5.21 0.09 26.76
CA LEU A 72 -5.73 -1.19 26.28
C LEU A 72 -5.00 -1.65 25.02
N PHE A 73 -4.77 -0.77 24.04
CA PHE A 73 -3.94 -1.09 22.87
C PHE A 73 -2.51 -1.50 23.27
N SER A 74 -1.90 -0.83 24.25
CA SER A 74 -0.58 -1.19 24.76
C SER A 74 -0.58 -2.56 25.46
N ALA A 75 -1.62 -2.86 26.25
CA ALA A 75 -1.77 -4.15 26.93
C ALA A 75 -2.01 -5.30 25.96
N ASP A 76 -2.87 -5.11 24.96
CA ASP A 76 -3.14 -6.08 23.88
C ASP A 76 -1.85 -6.39 23.11
N ARG A 77 -1.05 -5.36 22.80
CA ARG A 77 0.26 -5.50 22.16
C ARG A 77 1.28 -6.23 23.01
N ALA A 78 1.34 -5.95 24.31
CA ALA A 78 2.24 -6.66 25.22
C ALA A 78 1.95 -8.17 25.20
N TYR A 79 0.67 -8.53 25.29
CA TYR A 79 0.20 -9.92 25.20
C TYR A 79 0.51 -10.54 23.83
N HIS A 80 0.23 -9.82 22.75
CA HIS A 80 0.48 -10.24 21.38
C HIS A 80 1.96 -10.52 21.11
N LEU A 81 2.85 -9.65 21.60
CA LEU A 81 4.29 -9.84 21.51
C LEU A 81 4.76 -11.07 22.26
N GLU A 82 4.29 -11.26 23.49
CA GLU A 82 4.68 -12.37 24.35
C GLU A 82 4.24 -13.72 23.76
N LYS A 83 2.98 -13.82 23.33
CA LYS A 83 2.36 -15.09 22.96
C LYS A 83 2.55 -15.50 21.51
N GLU A 84 2.75 -14.55 20.61
CA GLU A 84 2.75 -14.83 19.17
C GLU A 84 4.02 -14.31 18.47
N ILE A 85 4.28 -13.00 18.51
CA ILE A 85 5.32 -12.39 17.66
C ILE A 85 6.72 -12.83 18.10
N ILE A 86 7.10 -12.63 19.37
CA ILE A 86 8.46 -12.91 19.84
C ILE A 86 8.84 -14.39 19.71
N PRO A 87 7.97 -15.36 20.08
CA PRO A 87 8.27 -16.78 19.88
C PRO A 87 8.59 -17.14 18.41
N LEU A 88 7.89 -16.53 17.45
CA LEU A 88 8.11 -16.75 16.02
C LEU A 88 9.41 -16.11 15.53
N LEU A 89 9.66 -14.86 15.92
CA LEU A 89 10.88 -14.15 15.54
C LEU A 89 12.13 -14.88 16.06
N LYS A 90 12.09 -15.42 17.29
CA LYS A 90 13.16 -16.24 17.87
C LYS A 90 13.47 -17.48 17.04
N LYS A 91 12.46 -18.10 16.42
CA LYS A 91 12.59 -19.28 15.54
C LYS A 91 13.06 -18.93 14.11
N GLY A 92 13.36 -17.66 13.84
CA GLY A 92 13.73 -17.19 12.50
C GLY A 92 12.55 -17.08 11.54
N VAL A 93 11.32 -17.13 12.03
CA VAL A 93 10.11 -16.90 11.23
C VAL A 93 9.89 -15.40 11.11
N ASN A 94 9.69 -14.91 9.89
CA ASN A 94 9.31 -13.51 9.68
C ASN A 94 7.87 -13.31 10.14
N VAL A 95 7.57 -12.16 10.75
CA VAL A 95 6.22 -11.80 11.17
C VAL A 95 5.82 -10.51 10.46
N ILE A 96 4.66 -10.53 9.79
CA ILE A 96 4.07 -9.35 9.16
C ILE A 96 2.79 -9.00 9.92
N SER A 97 2.74 -7.81 10.54
CA SER A 97 1.56 -7.35 11.27
C SER A 97 0.78 -6.30 10.48
N ASP A 98 -0.54 -6.47 10.42
CA ASP A 98 -1.49 -5.40 10.10
C ASP A 98 -1.77 -4.57 11.37
N ARG A 99 -1.29 -3.33 11.36
CA ARG A 99 -1.19 -2.40 12.50
C ARG A 99 -0.19 -2.82 13.59
N TYR A 100 0.28 -1.80 14.30
CA TYR A 100 1.12 -1.93 15.49
C TYR A 100 1.11 -0.60 16.29
N PHE A 101 2.14 -0.28 17.08
CA PHE A 101 2.14 0.93 17.93
C PHE A 101 2.12 2.26 17.16
N PHE A 102 2.42 2.29 15.87
CA PHE A 102 2.32 3.54 15.10
C PHE A 102 0.86 3.95 14.92
N SER A 103 -0.09 3.01 14.90
CA SER A 103 -1.53 3.27 15.01
C SER A 103 -1.86 3.97 16.33
N THR A 104 -1.33 3.52 17.46
CA THR A 104 -1.51 4.17 18.77
C THR A 104 -1.07 5.64 18.74
N MET A 105 0.08 5.93 18.11
CA MET A 105 0.58 7.30 17.97
C MET A 105 -0.23 8.13 16.98
N ALA A 106 -0.62 7.56 15.84
CA ALA A 106 -1.32 8.30 14.80
C ALA A 106 -2.77 8.63 15.18
N TYR A 107 -3.50 7.64 15.72
CA TYR A 107 -4.90 7.79 16.11
C TYR A 107 -5.03 8.41 17.51
N GLY A 108 -4.28 7.92 18.50
CA GLY A 108 -4.37 8.41 19.89
C GLY A 108 -4.02 9.89 20.03
N ASN A 109 -3.09 10.39 19.21
CA ASN A 109 -2.66 11.78 19.27
C ASN A 109 -3.73 12.78 18.79
N LEU A 110 -4.84 12.32 18.18
CA LEU A 110 -5.96 13.18 17.85
C LEU A 110 -6.67 13.74 19.08
N GLU A 111 -6.88 12.89 20.08
CA GLU A 111 -7.66 13.20 21.27
C GLU A 111 -6.74 13.59 22.43
N ILE A 112 -5.68 12.81 22.67
CA ILE A 112 -4.78 13.00 23.81
C ILE A 112 -3.83 14.18 23.59
N LYS A 113 -3.39 14.41 22.34
CA LYS A 113 -2.44 15.47 21.96
C LYS A 113 -1.11 15.47 22.74
N ASP A 114 -0.72 14.31 23.27
CA ASP A 114 0.56 14.08 23.94
C ASP A 114 1.30 12.93 23.24
N LEU A 115 2.08 13.27 22.22
CA LEU A 115 2.85 12.30 21.45
C LEU A 115 3.95 11.63 22.30
N ASP A 116 4.52 12.34 23.27
CA ASP A 116 5.61 11.81 24.08
C ASP A 116 5.09 10.76 25.05
N TRP A 117 3.93 10.96 25.66
CA TRP A 117 3.24 9.92 26.43
C TRP A 117 2.89 8.70 25.58
N LEU A 118 2.38 8.89 24.36
CA LEU A 118 2.08 7.79 23.44
C LEU A 118 3.34 7.00 23.04
N ILE A 119 4.49 7.67 22.92
CA ILE A 119 5.78 7.02 22.69
C ILE A 119 6.23 6.26 23.94
N GLU A 120 6.08 6.88 25.11
CA GLU A 120 6.49 6.36 26.41
C GLU A 120 5.80 5.03 26.73
N ILE A 121 4.47 4.95 26.60
CA ILE A 121 3.70 3.71 26.85
C ILE A 121 4.06 2.57 25.88
N ASN A 122 4.76 2.86 24.78
CA ASN A 122 5.20 1.90 23.77
C ASN A 122 6.72 1.66 23.77
N LYS A 123 7.49 2.36 24.61
CA LYS A 123 8.95 2.40 24.47
C LYS A 123 9.64 1.06 24.72
N LYS A 124 9.01 0.17 25.48
CA LYS A 124 9.51 -1.17 25.82
C LYS A 124 9.24 -2.21 24.74
N PHE A 125 8.44 -1.89 23.73
CA PHE A 125 8.13 -2.82 22.66
C PHE A 125 9.21 -2.83 21.57
N ILE A 126 9.29 -3.96 20.86
CA ILE A 126 10.21 -4.12 19.75
C ILE A 126 9.80 -3.18 18.60
N LEU A 127 10.76 -2.46 18.06
CA LEU A 127 10.63 -1.65 16.85
C LEU A 127 10.61 -2.60 15.64
N PRO A 128 9.63 -2.47 14.72
CA PRO A 128 9.65 -3.23 13.48
C PRO A 128 10.92 -2.94 12.68
N ASP A 129 11.49 -3.97 12.08
CA ASP A 129 12.62 -3.84 11.16
C ASP A 129 12.23 -2.95 9.96
N LEU A 130 10.98 -3.07 9.50
CA LEU A 130 10.43 -2.33 8.39
C LEU A 130 8.97 -1.98 8.64
N THR A 131 8.60 -0.72 8.45
CA THR A 131 7.20 -0.27 8.56
C THR A 131 6.78 0.40 7.27
N PHE A 132 5.67 -0.04 6.69
CA PHE A 132 5.08 0.55 5.50
C PHE A 132 3.83 1.34 5.86
N PHE A 133 3.83 2.62 5.50
CA PHE A 133 2.64 3.46 5.53
C PHE A 133 2.02 3.56 4.15
N LEU A 134 0.80 3.04 4.00
CA LEU A 134 0.09 3.08 2.72
C LEU A 134 -0.62 4.43 2.58
N LYS A 135 -0.07 5.30 1.73
CA LYS A 135 -0.67 6.59 1.39
C LYS A 135 -1.81 6.38 0.40
N VAL A 136 -3.03 6.48 0.93
CA VAL A 136 -4.30 6.50 0.19
C VAL A 136 -5.04 7.76 0.59
N SER A 137 -5.74 8.40 -0.35
CA SER A 137 -6.52 9.59 -0.01
C SER A 137 -7.64 9.23 0.98
N PRO A 138 -7.89 10.04 2.03
CA PRO A 138 -8.98 9.82 2.98
C PRO A 138 -10.34 9.59 2.33
N LYS A 139 -10.62 10.29 1.21
CA LYS A 139 -11.85 10.11 0.44
C LYS A 139 -12.00 8.68 -0.12
N ILE A 140 -10.92 8.12 -0.68
CA ILE A 140 -10.93 6.74 -1.20
C ILE A 140 -11.08 5.74 -0.05
N CYS A 141 -10.40 5.97 1.08
CA CYS A 141 -10.53 5.16 2.28
C CYS A 141 -11.99 5.05 2.72
N ILE A 142 -12.68 6.18 2.88
CA ILE A 142 -14.10 6.20 3.26
C ILE A 142 -14.99 5.50 2.23
N GLN A 143 -14.73 5.69 0.93
CA GLN A 143 -15.49 5.00 -0.13
C GLN A 143 -15.37 3.47 -0.03
N ARG A 144 -14.18 2.95 0.28
CA ARG A 144 -13.96 1.52 0.47
C ARG A 144 -14.65 1.00 1.73
N ILE A 145 -14.50 1.71 2.85
CA ILE A 145 -15.14 1.34 4.13
C ILE A 145 -16.66 1.24 3.97
N LYS A 146 -17.30 2.25 3.36
CA LYS A 146 -18.76 2.27 3.13
C LYS A 146 -19.25 1.17 2.19
N LYS A 147 -18.38 0.63 1.33
CA LYS A 147 -18.74 -0.47 0.43
C LYS A 147 -18.75 -1.81 1.18
N ASP A 148 -17.84 -1.97 2.13
CA ASP A 148 -17.59 -3.25 2.79
C ASP A 148 -18.26 -3.36 4.18
N ARG A 149 -18.73 -2.25 4.77
CA ARG A 149 -19.32 -2.20 6.12
C ARG A 149 -20.59 -1.35 6.17
N PHE A 150 -21.58 -1.84 6.93
CA PHE A 150 -22.82 -1.10 7.24
C PHE A 150 -22.63 -0.09 8.37
N GLU A 151 -21.75 -0.37 9.34
CA GLU A 151 -21.48 0.50 10.49
C GLU A 151 -20.09 1.16 10.40
N ILE A 152 -20.04 2.42 10.81
CA ILE A 152 -18.86 3.29 10.77
C ILE A 152 -18.26 3.36 12.17
N THR A 153 -16.97 3.07 12.31
CA THR A 153 -16.26 3.09 13.61
C THR A 153 -15.85 4.51 14.04
N LEU A 154 -15.42 4.66 15.31
CA LEU A 154 -15.06 5.93 15.98
C LEU A 154 -14.29 6.94 15.11
N PHE A 155 -13.35 6.48 14.27
CA PHE A 155 -12.44 7.34 13.50
C PHE A 155 -12.80 7.48 12.01
N GLU A 156 -13.85 6.83 11.53
CA GLU A 156 -14.15 6.67 10.10
C GLU A 156 -14.93 7.87 9.51
N LYS A 157 -14.40 9.08 9.70
CA LYS A 157 -14.84 10.32 9.04
C LYS A 157 -13.69 10.92 8.23
N GLU A 158 -13.97 11.44 7.02
CA GLU A 158 -12.91 11.95 6.13
C GLU A 158 -12.01 12.99 6.81
N GLU A 159 -12.60 13.94 7.54
CA GLU A 159 -11.85 14.99 8.25
C GLU A 159 -10.99 14.44 9.40
N ILE A 160 -11.43 13.35 10.05
CA ILE A 160 -10.64 12.66 11.07
C ILE A 160 -9.46 11.98 10.39
N LEU A 161 -9.70 11.20 9.34
CA LEU A 161 -8.65 10.50 8.58
C LEU A 161 -7.61 11.47 7.99
N LYS A 162 -8.01 12.67 7.56
CA LYS A 162 -7.07 13.73 7.16
C LYS A 162 -6.11 14.11 8.29
N LYS A 163 -6.61 14.24 9.52
CA LYS A 163 -5.79 14.55 10.70
C LYS A 163 -4.90 13.37 11.08
N VAL A 164 -5.42 12.15 11.07
CA VAL A 164 -4.63 10.93 11.30
C VAL A 164 -3.48 10.84 10.30
N TRP A 165 -3.73 11.12 9.02
CA TRP A 165 -2.68 11.08 7.99
C TRP A 165 -1.55 12.07 8.25
N LYS A 166 -1.87 13.28 8.73
CA LYS A 166 -0.84 14.25 9.13
C LYS A 166 0.04 13.71 10.26
N ASN A 167 -0.55 12.98 11.21
CA ASN A 167 0.22 12.33 12.28
C ASN A 167 1.15 11.24 11.71
N TYR A 168 0.66 10.40 10.79
CA TYR A 168 1.52 9.42 10.09
C TYR A 168 2.67 10.08 9.32
N GLU A 169 2.42 11.20 8.62
CA GLU A 169 3.49 11.94 7.93
C GLU A 169 4.53 12.51 8.90
N ALA A 170 4.11 12.96 10.09
CA ALA A 170 5.02 13.41 11.14
C ALA A 170 5.86 12.24 11.70
N LEU A 171 5.24 11.08 11.93
CA LEU A 171 5.94 9.88 12.39
C LEU A 171 6.98 9.40 11.37
N ALA A 172 6.64 9.40 10.08
CA ALA A 172 7.58 9.02 9.01
C ALA A 172 8.81 9.93 8.92
N LYS A 173 8.69 11.21 9.31
CA LYS A 173 9.84 12.12 9.44
C LYS A 173 10.68 11.84 10.69
N LYS A 174 10.04 11.36 11.77
CA LYS A 174 10.68 11.09 13.07
C LYS A 174 11.41 9.74 13.12
N PHE A 175 10.89 8.72 12.43
CA PHE A 175 11.42 7.35 12.48
C PHE A 175 11.93 6.88 11.12
N LYS A 176 13.19 6.42 11.10
CA LYS A 176 13.90 6.03 9.86
C LYS A 176 13.45 4.70 9.25
N ASN A 177 12.79 3.84 10.03
CA ASN A 177 12.30 2.53 9.58
C ASN A 177 10.91 2.59 8.93
N ILE A 178 10.39 3.79 8.69
CA ILE A 178 9.07 4.01 8.08
C ILE A 178 9.23 4.42 6.63
N TYR A 179 8.49 3.74 5.76
CA TYR A 179 8.47 3.98 4.33
C TYR A 179 7.04 4.26 3.88
N ILE A 180 6.81 5.46 3.36
CA ILE A 180 5.51 5.84 2.80
C ILE A 180 5.43 5.33 1.37
N ILE A 181 4.45 4.46 1.12
CA ILE A 181 4.14 3.90 -0.20
C ILE A 181 2.81 4.49 -0.68
N SER A 182 2.84 5.22 -1.79
CA SER A 182 1.63 5.81 -2.40
C SER A 182 0.84 4.77 -3.19
N ILE A 183 -0.34 4.41 -2.69
CA ILE A 183 -1.36 3.59 -3.36
C ILE A 183 -2.40 4.54 -3.97
N ASN A 184 -2.01 5.42 -4.89
CA ASN A 184 -3.01 6.17 -5.67
C ASN A 184 -3.59 5.26 -6.76
N ASN A 185 -4.90 4.98 -6.66
CA ASN A 185 -5.76 4.21 -7.59
C ASN A 185 -5.19 2.89 -8.10
N ASN A 186 -5.10 1.90 -7.19
CA ASN A 186 -4.56 0.56 -7.39
C ASN A 186 -3.05 0.56 -7.66
N LEU A 187 -2.25 0.62 -6.58
CA LEU A 187 -0.98 -0.11 -6.65
C LEU A 187 -1.35 -1.55 -6.93
N SER A 188 -0.93 -1.99 -8.09
CA SER A 188 -1.00 -3.36 -8.46
C SER A 188 -0.09 -4.22 -7.59
N PRO A 189 -0.44 -5.50 -7.39
CA PRO A 189 0.41 -6.44 -6.66
C PRO A 189 1.88 -6.40 -7.14
N SER A 190 2.13 -6.30 -8.45
CA SER A 190 3.49 -6.33 -9.00
C SER A 190 4.29 -5.06 -8.68
N LYS A 191 3.66 -3.88 -8.64
CA LYS A 191 4.34 -2.63 -8.28
C LYS A 191 4.69 -2.57 -6.81
N PHE A 192 3.74 -2.92 -5.95
CA PHE A 192 3.99 -3.05 -4.53
C PHE A 192 5.15 -4.01 -4.28
N PHE A 193 5.12 -5.15 -4.94
CA PHE A 193 6.11 -6.19 -4.82
C PHE A 193 7.52 -5.72 -5.22
N TYR A 194 7.66 -4.99 -6.33
CA TYR A 194 8.94 -4.39 -6.73
C TYR A 194 9.49 -3.41 -5.68
N VAL A 195 8.65 -2.53 -5.16
CA VAL A 195 9.03 -1.56 -4.12
C VAL A 195 9.39 -2.27 -2.82
N PHE A 196 8.67 -3.33 -2.44
CA PHE A 196 9.01 -4.13 -1.28
C PHE A 196 10.42 -4.72 -1.40
N LEU A 197 10.76 -5.34 -2.53
CA LEU A 197 12.10 -5.92 -2.72
C LEU A 197 13.20 -4.86 -2.62
N HIS A 198 12.91 -3.65 -3.10
CA HIS A 198 13.84 -2.52 -3.01
C HIS A 198 14.14 -2.16 -1.55
N GLU A 199 13.10 -1.99 -0.72
CA GLU A 199 13.28 -1.65 0.70
C GLU A 199 13.81 -2.83 1.52
N TYR A 200 13.41 -4.05 1.17
CA TYR A 200 13.92 -5.26 1.81
C TYR A 200 15.41 -5.45 1.53
N ALA A 201 15.90 -5.07 0.34
CA ALA A 201 17.34 -5.05 0.06
C ALA A 201 18.09 -4.05 0.96
N HIS A 202 17.55 -2.85 1.20
CA HIS A 202 18.14 -1.90 2.16
C HIS A 202 18.22 -2.50 3.56
N LEU A 203 17.14 -3.15 4.00
CA LEU A 203 17.09 -3.80 5.31
C LEU A 203 18.15 -4.90 5.46
N LEU A 204 18.25 -5.80 4.47
CA LEU A 204 19.21 -6.90 4.49
C LEU A 204 20.65 -6.38 4.49
N VAL A 205 20.94 -5.33 3.72
CA VAL A 205 22.27 -4.72 3.68
C VAL A 205 22.64 -4.12 5.03
N VAL A 206 21.72 -3.35 5.63
CA VAL A 206 21.93 -2.77 6.95
C VAL A 206 22.18 -3.83 8.01
N GLN A 207 21.50 -4.97 7.93
CA GLN A 207 21.70 -6.05 8.87
C GLN A 207 23.07 -6.72 8.72
N GLN A 208 23.53 -6.92 7.50
CA GLN A 208 24.76 -7.66 7.22
C GLN A 208 26.03 -6.78 7.33
N TRP A 209 25.95 -5.51 6.93
CA TRP A 209 27.11 -4.62 6.86
C TRP A 209 26.99 -3.33 7.70
N GLY A 210 25.84 -3.10 8.34
CA GLY A 210 25.59 -1.91 9.16
C GLY A 210 25.10 -0.67 8.38
N HIS A 211 25.00 0.47 9.08
CA HIS A 211 24.32 1.67 8.57
C HIS A 211 25.20 2.64 7.77
N ASN A 212 26.52 2.43 7.71
CA ASN A 212 27.48 3.40 7.15
C ASN A 212 27.71 3.25 5.63
N LEU A 213 26.85 2.50 4.94
CA LEU A 213 26.97 2.26 3.51
C LEU A 213 26.29 3.35 2.68
N LYS A 214 26.82 3.57 1.48
CA LYS A 214 26.20 4.46 0.49
C LYS A 214 24.84 3.87 0.07
N PRO A 215 23.75 4.66 0.08
CA PRO A 215 22.48 4.21 -0.49
C PRO A 215 22.67 3.74 -1.92
N HIS A 216 22.12 2.56 -2.24
CA HIS A 216 22.25 1.93 -3.57
C HIS A 216 23.70 1.64 -4.00
N GLY A 217 24.62 1.46 -3.03
CA GLY A 217 25.99 0.97 -3.25
C GLY A 217 26.07 -0.47 -3.75
N ILE A 218 27.27 -1.01 -3.92
CA ILE A 218 27.47 -2.34 -4.54
C ILE A 218 26.77 -3.45 -3.76
N GLU A 219 26.82 -3.41 -2.43
CA GLU A 219 26.19 -4.38 -1.53
C GLU A 219 24.67 -4.39 -1.71
N TRP A 220 24.07 -3.20 -1.87
CA TRP A 220 22.64 -3.06 -2.14
C TRP A 220 22.28 -3.53 -3.54
N GLN A 221 23.08 -3.19 -4.55
CA GLN A 221 22.83 -3.61 -5.92
C GLN A 221 22.86 -5.14 -6.04
N GLU A 222 23.87 -5.79 -5.46
CA GLU A 222 23.99 -7.26 -5.42
C GLU A 222 22.83 -7.91 -4.67
N THR A 223 22.49 -7.38 -3.50
CA THR A 223 21.38 -7.89 -2.68
C THR A 223 20.04 -7.74 -3.42
N PHE A 224 19.77 -6.58 -4.00
CA PHE A 224 18.53 -6.33 -4.74
C PHE A 224 18.43 -7.19 -6.00
N LEU A 225 19.52 -7.33 -6.76
CA LEU A 225 19.61 -8.23 -7.90
C LEU A 225 19.28 -9.67 -7.52
N LYS A 226 19.90 -10.18 -6.45
CA LYS A 226 19.63 -11.54 -5.95
C LYS A 226 18.16 -11.75 -5.61
N LEU A 227 17.52 -10.78 -4.96
CA LEU A 227 16.10 -10.81 -4.65
C LEU A 227 15.22 -10.82 -5.91
N LEU A 228 15.56 -9.99 -6.91
CA LEU A 228 14.85 -9.96 -8.19
C LEU A 228 14.98 -11.29 -8.95
N TYR A 229 16.19 -11.87 -9.00
CA TYR A 229 16.41 -13.17 -9.65
C TYR A 229 15.58 -14.28 -9.00
N GLN A 230 15.59 -14.38 -7.66
CA GLN A 230 14.78 -15.34 -6.93
C GLN A 230 13.28 -15.16 -7.20
N ALA A 231 12.82 -13.91 -7.30
CA ALA A 231 11.44 -13.61 -7.63
C ALA A 231 11.06 -14.06 -9.05
N ILE A 232 11.94 -13.83 -10.03
CA ILE A 232 11.73 -14.23 -11.43
C ILE A 232 11.73 -15.75 -11.56
N GLU A 233 12.70 -16.45 -10.96
CA GLU A 233 12.82 -17.91 -11.00
C GLU A 233 11.58 -18.61 -10.46
N LYS A 234 10.92 -18.01 -9.47
CA LYS A 234 9.67 -18.51 -8.88
C LYS A 234 8.40 -18.04 -9.61
N ASN A 235 8.53 -17.42 -10.78
CA ASN A 235 7.44 -16.87 -11.59
C ASN A 235 6.55 -15.87 -10.83
N LEU A 236 7.16 -15.01 -10.00
CA LEU A 236 6.45 -14.06 -9.14
C LEU A 236 6.22 -12.70 -9.82
N PHE A 237 6.81 -12.50 -10.99
CA PHE A 237 6.50 -11.40 -11.89
C PHE A 237 5.79 -11.93 -13.14
N HIS A 238 4.90 -11.12 -13.72
CA HIS A 238 4.40 -11.37 -15.06
C HIS A 238 5.58 -11.51 -16.05
N PRO A 239 5.55 -12.44 -17.03
CA PRO A 239 6.68 -12.68 -17.94
C PRO A 239 7.23 -11.41 -18.60
N THR A 240 6.36 -10.48 -19.01
CA THR A 240 6.77 -9.18 -19.57
C THR A 240 7.53 -8.29 -18.58
N ILE A 241 7.11 -8.30 -17.30
CA ILE A 241 7.80 -7.56 -16.23
C ILE A 241 9.16 -8.22 -15.97
N ALA A 242 9.20 -9.54 -15.82
CA ALA A 242 10.43 -10.30 -15.64
C ALA A 242 11.45 -10.04 -16.76
N ASN A 243 11.01 -10.10 -18.02
CA ASN A 243 11.86 -9.81 -19.17
C ASN A 243 12.37 -8.37 -19.16
N THR A 244 11.52 -7.41 -18.78
CA THR A 244 11.94 -6.01 -18.66
C THR A 244 13.01 -5.85 -17.58
N ILE A 245 12.82 -6.48 -16.42
CA ILE A 245 13.81 -6.51 -15.33
C ILE A 245 15.12 -7.07 -15.87
N VAL A 246 15.13 -8.28 -16.43
CA VAL A 246 16.34 -8.91 -16.99
C VAL A 246 17.04 -7.99 -17.99
N GLN A 247 16.30 -7.40 -18.95
CA GLN A 247 16.87 -6.48 -19.94
C GLN A 247 17.48 -5.21 -19.33
N GLN A 248 16.90 -4.66 -18.26
CA GLN A 248 17.45 -3.48 -17.61
C GLN A 248 18.68 -3.79 -16.76
N PHE A 249 18.74 -4.99 -16.17
CA PHE A 249 19.83 -5.39 -15.29
C PHE A 249 20.99 -6.11 -15.98
N LEU A 250 20.81 -6.61 -17.22
CA LEU A 250 21.89 -7.12 -18.07
C LEU A 250 22.77 -6.02 -18.70
N LYS A 251 22.38 -4.74 -18.61
CA LYS A 251 23.18 -3.64 -19.16
C LYS A 251 24.40 -3.35 -18.25
N PRO A 252 25.64 -3.29 -18.79
CA PRO A 252 26.87 -3.22 -18.00
C PRO A 252 27.16 -1.87 -17.31
N SER A 253 26.15 -1.06 -17.00
CA SER A 253 26.33 0.20 -16.27
C SER A 253 25.86 0.15 -14.81
N VAL A 254 26.38 1.08 -14.00
CA VAL A 254 25.97 1.32 -12.61
C VAL A 254 24.44 1.43 -12.52
N TYR A 255 23.84 0.83 -11.49
CA TYR A 255 22.42 0.96 -11.21
C TYR A 255 21.97 2.44 -11.26
N SER A 256 20.87 2.73 -11.98
CA SER A 256 20.38 4.10 -12.13
C SER A 256 18.87 4.19 -11.99
N ARG A 257 18.39 5.32 -11.45
CA ARG A 257 16.95 5.64 -11.34
C ARG A 257 16.19 5.53 -12.67
N LYS A 258 16.87 5.66 -13.81
CA LYS A 258 16.27 5.49 -15.14
C LYS A 258 15.81 4.04 -15.39
N ARG A 259 16.49 3.04 -14.82
CA ARG A 259 16.11 1.62 -14.96
C ARG A 259 14.81 1.32 -14.22
N ASP A 260 14.69 1.82 -12.99
CA ASP A 260 13.48 1.71 -12.18
C ASP A 260 12.27 2.30 -12.91
N SER A 261 12.44 3.45 -13.57
CA SER A 261 11.35 4.09 -14.30
C SER A 261 10.75 3.19 -15.39
N LEU A 262 11.57 2.48 -16.17
CA LEU A 262 11.08 1.62 -17.25
C LEU A 262 10.42 0.34 -16.72
N ILE A 263 10.99 -0.24 -15.66
CA ILE A 263 10.36 -1.39 -14.98
C ILE A 263 9.01 -0.99 -14.40
N LEU A 264 8.95 0.13 -13.68
CA LEU A 264 7.71 0.66 -13.12
C LEU A 264 6.68 1.05 -14.19
N GLU A 265 7.11 1.52 -15.36
CA GLU A 265 6.24 1.77 -16.50
C GLU A 265 5.64 0.47 -17.05
N THR A 266 6.45 -0.57 -17.26
CA THR A 266 5.98 -1.89 -17.70
C THR A 266 5.01 -2.48 -16.69
N ILE A 267 5.34 -2.41 -15.40
CA ILE A 267 4.47 -2.84 -14.31
C ILE A 267 3.12 -2.12 -14.38
N ASN A 268 3.11 -0.78 -14.52
CA ASN A 268 1.87 -0.01 -14.63
C ASN A 268 1.04 -0.45 -15.86
N LYS A 269 1.68 -0.70 -17.00
CA LYS A 269 1.00 -1.16 -18.23
C LYS A 269 0.35 -2.54 -18.07
N ILE A 270 1.05 -3.47 -17.43
CA ILE A 270 0.57 -4.84 -17.23
C ILE A 270 -0.56 -4.87 -16.20
N ASP A 271 -0.36 -4.20 -15.08
CA ASP A 271 -1.29 -4.37 -13.97
C ASP A 271 -2.49 -3.41 -14.00
N ASN A 272 -2.37 -2.30 -14.75
CA ASN A 272 -3.49 -1.43 -15.07
C ASN A 272 -3.71 -1.48 -16.59
N PRO A 273 -4.25 -2.58 -17.14
CA PRO A 273 -4.48 -2.74 -18.57
C PRO A 273 -5.59 -1.83 -19.10
N ILE A 274 -6.15 -0.93 -18.27
CA ILE A 274 -7.06 0.12 -18.72
C ILE A 274 -6.25 1.10 -19.57
N ILE A 275 -6.12 0.74 -20.85
CA ILE A 275 -5.91 1.67 -21.94
C ILE A 275 -7.03 2.70 -21.79
N LEU A 276 -6.69 3.94 -21.42
CA LEU A 276 -7.63 5.05 -21.61
C LEU A 276 -7.87 5.13 -23.11
N THR A 277 -9.00 4.60 -23.57
CA THR A 277 -9.43 4.80 -24.94
C THR A 277 -9.88 6.25 -25.04
N TYR A 278 -9.19 7.03 -25.86
CA TYR A 278 -9.61 8.39 -26.17
C TYR A 278 -10.48 8.39 -27.42
N VAL A 279 -11.28 9.43 -27.59
CA VAL A 279 -12.11 9.58 -28.80
C VAL A 279 -11.27 9.53 -30.09
N LYS A 280 -10.01 9.98 -30.05
CA LYS A 280 -9.09 9.87 -31.20
C LYS A 280 -8.72 8.43 -31.59
N ASP A 281 -8.86 7.48 -30.68
CA ASP A 281 -8.51 6.07 -30.88
C ASP A 281 -9.69 5.26 -31.44
N LEU A 282 -10.84 5.90 -31.69
CA LEU A 282 -12.05 5.30 -32.23
C LEU A 282 -12.24 5.63 -33.73
N ASN A 283 -12.78 4.66 -34.49
CA ASN A 283 -13.11 4.85 -35.91
C ASN A 283 -14.39 5.70 -36.08
N PRO A 284 -14.52 6.49 -37.17
CA PRO A 284 -15.80 7.10 -37.55
C PRO A 284 -16.94 6.06 -37.58
N GLY A 285 -18.11 6.45 -37.07
CA GLY A 285 -19.26 5.56 -36.91
C GLY A 285 -19.33 4.79 -35.59
N SER A 286 -18.26 4.76 -34.79
CA SER A 286 -18.25 4.12 -33.45
C SER A 286 -19.21 4.81 -32.48
N ILE A 287 -19.90 4.03 -31.64
CA ILE A 287 -20.77 4.53 -30.55
C ILE A 287 -20.05 4.32 -29.22
N PHE A 288 -20.01 5.35 -28.38
CA PHE A 288 -19.28 5.34 -27.12
C PHE A 288 -19.98 6.18 -26.05
N GLN A 289 -19.70 5.89 -24.78
CA GLN A 289 -20.23 6.60 -23.62
C GLN A 289 -19.11 7.41 -22.95
N LEU A 290 -19.40 8.65 -22.59
CA LEU A 290 -18.53 9.49 -21.74
C LEU A 290 -18.86 9.27 -20.26
N LYS A 291 -17.94 9.65 -19.36
CA LYS A 291 -18.11 9.48 -17.90
C LYS A 291 -19.36 10.13 -17.30
N ASN A 292 -19.92 11.13 -17.98
CA ASN A 292 -21.16 11.80 -17.59
C ASN A 292 -22.43 11.07 -18.08
N GLY A 293 -22.30 9.88 -18.68
CA GLY A 293 -23.41 9.06 -19.15
C GLY A 293 -23.86 9.33 -20.60
N LEU A 294 -23.35 10.38 -21.26
CA LEU A 294 -23.72 10.71 -22.64
C LEU A 294 -23.23 9.65 -23.63
N GLN A 295 -24.16 9.10 -24.42
CA GLN A 295 -23.88 8.12 -25.48
C GLN A 295 -23.83 8.81 -26.85
N LEU A 296 -22.66 8.81 -27.46
CA LEU A 296 -22.36 9.57 -28.67
C LEU A 296 -21.87 8.65 -29.79
N LYS A 297 -22.20 8.98 -31.04
CA LYS A 297 -21.64 8.35 -32.24
C LYS A 297 -20.70 9.31 -32.96
N ILE A 298 -19.50 8.86 -33.32
CA ILE A 298 -18.57 9.68 -34.12
C ILE A 298 -19.13 9.83 -35.53
N ILE A 299 -19.30 11.07 -35.99
CA ILE A 299 -19.69 11.38 -37.37
C ILE A 299 -18.43 11.64 -38.19
N GLU A 300 -17.66 12.66 -37.81
CA GLU A 300 -16.47 13.08 -38.53
C GLU A 300 -15.46 13.77 -37.62
N LYS A 301 -14.21 13.87 -38.08
CA LYS A 301 -13.14 14.60 -37.41
C LYS A 301 -13.04 16.01 -37.98
N ARG A 302 -13.03 17.03 -37.12
CA ARG A 302 -12.87 18.44 -37.49
C ARG A 302 -11.66 19.03 -36.78
N ARG A 303 -10.53 19.14 -37.49
CA ARG A 303 -9.22 19.57 -36.96
C ARG A 303 -8.80 18.74 -35.74
N THR A 304 -8.83 19.33 -34.55
CA THR A 304 -8.42 18.72 -33.26
C THR A 304 -9.59 18.13 -32.47
N ARG A 305 -10.84 18.24 -32.97
CA ARG A 305 -12.06 17.74 -32.32
C ARG A 305 -12.82 16.78 -33.22
N TYR A 306 -13.78 16.07 -32.63
CA TYR A 306 -14.69 15.17 -33.33
C TYR A 306 -16.11 15.70 -33.21
N ILE A 307 -16.85 15.69 -34.32
CA ILE A 307 -18.30 15.91 -34.29
C ILE A 307 -18.95 14.58 -33.95
N CYS A 308 -19.64 14.56 -32.82
CA CYS A 308 -20.33 13.37 -32.34
C CYS A 308 -21.82 13.66 -32.17
N GLN A 309 -22.68 12.69 -32.48
CA GLN A 309 -24.13 12.80 -32.37
C GLN A 309 -24.64 11.98 -31.19
N ASP A 310 -25.42 12.61 -30.31
CA ASP A 310 -26.13 11.91 -29.24
C ASP A 310 -27.15 10.91 -29.80
N GLN A 311 -27.11 9.69 -29.27
CA GLN A 311 -27.99 8.61 -29.71
C GLN A 311 -29.46 8.86 -29.36
N HIS A 312 -29.74 9.56 -28.26
CA HIS A 312 -31.09 9.85 -27.79
C HIS A 312 -31.65 11.14 -28.40
N SER A 313 -31.00 12.28 -28.14
CA SER A 313 -31.51 13.59 -28.55
C SER A 313 -31.25 13.95 -30.02
N LYS A 314 -30.40 13.18 -30.71
CA LYS A 314 -29.88 13.45 -32.07
C LYS A 314 -29.09 14.76 -32.21
N ASN A 315 -28.85 15.49 -31.13
CA ASN A 315 -28.03 16.70 -31.11
C ASN A 315 -26.55 16.40 -31.42
N LYS A 316 -25.88 17.35 -32.06
CA LYS A 316 -24.45 17.24 -32.41
C LYS A 316 -23.58 18.02 -31.42
N TYR A 317 -22.48 17.42 -31.00
CA TYR A 317 -21.52 17.95 -30.04
C TYR A 317 -20.11 17.94 -30.63
N LEU A 318 -19.31 18.94 -30.27
CA LEU A 318 -17.88 18.97 -30.54
C LEU A 318 -17.11 18.39 -29.35
N VAL A 319 -16.61 17.17 -29.51
CA VAL A 319 -15.90 16.43 -28.46
C VAL A 319 -14.39 16.53 -28.67
N SER A 320 -13.64 16.73 -27.59
CA SER A 320 -12.18 16.75 -27.62
C SER A 320 -11.62 15.39 -28.05
N SER A 321 -10.56 15.38 -28.87
CA SER A 321 -9.82 14.17 -29.25
C SER A 321 -9.29 13.39 -28.04
N PHE A 322 -9.00 14.08 -26.93
CA PHE A 322 -8.53 13.51 -25.68
C PHE A 322 -9.63 13.28 -24.63
N ALA A 323 -10.91 13.38 -25.03
CA ALA A 323 -11.99 12.98 -24.13
C ALA A 323 -11.87 11.48 -23.86
N VAL A 324 -11.93 11.10 -22.59
CA VAL A 324 -11.84 9.70 -22.14
C VAL A 324 -13.16 9.00 -22.40
N VAL A 325 -13.10 7.88 -23.10
CA VAL A 325 -14.22 6.98 -23.32
C VAL A 325 -14.39 6.10 -22.10
N ASP A 326 -15.59 6.09 -21.53
CA ASP A 326 -15.95 5.27 -20.38
C ASP A 326 -16.32 3.84 -20.82
N LYS A 327 -17.05 3.71 -21.93
CA LYS A 327 -17.41 2.42 -22.53
C LYS A 327 -17.65 2.54 -24.04
N ILE A 328 -17.24 1.56 -24.83
CA ILE A 328 -17.63 1.44 -26.26
C ILE A 328 -18.92 0.61 -26.35
N ILE A 329 -19.91 1.10 -27.09
CA ILE A 329 -21.20 0.45 -27.29
C ILE A 329 -21.17 -0.29 -28.63
N LYS A 330 -21.04 -1.62 -28.60
CA LYS A 330 -21.16 -2.45 -29.80
C LYS A 330 -22.63 -2.52 -30.20
N LYS A 331 -22.94 -2.31 -31.49
CA LYS A 331 -24.25 -2.68 -32.02
C LYS A 331 -24.36 -4.21 -31.99
N SER A 332 -25.45 -4.71 -31.41
CA SER A 332 -25.96 -6.06 -31.62
C SER A 332 -26.32 -6.27 -33.08
#